data_AF-A0AAN0JTY6-F1
#
_entry.id   AF-A0AAN0JTY6-F1
#
_cell.length_a   1.000
_cell.length_b   1.000
_cell.length_c   1.000
_cell.angle_alpha   90.00
_cell.angle_beta   90.00
_cell.angle_gamma   90.00
#
_symmetry.space_group_name_H-M   'P 1'
#
loop_
_entity.id
_entity.type
_entity.pdbx_description
1 polymer ?
#
loop_
_entity_poly.entity_id
_entity_poly.type
_entity_poly.pdbx_seq_one_letter_code
_entity_poly.pdbx_strand_id
1 'polypeptide(L)'
;MPQGVELSMSPWQQDHQWRDHWLPCVQILSDPININKGEVVNIQLVNDEFTLWTVIENNINFSPHSPPLCSCGVHMSFSRGRLRMINDKERNERINQSLGELLVGKSTVLCVGDGSFLPLFCANYKSVKKIFSVESNHHSFSTMEQIISCSSLSDSISLLSVDPNDITPTHLIGHSIDVLLAEPFFVSMTLPWHSLYFWYVRTALDPLLSTDCAITPGSAHLMGIAVKFENLHLLKHSLGKVEEFYLTPYDDAVMESIPDINKSLPPEDYSLWEYPSYPLSGVQTLMKFDFTSPVPKDTILREKG
;
A
#
# COMPACT_ATOMS: atom_id res chain seq x y z
N MET A 1 47.81 3.07 20.69
CA MET A 1 46.96 3.79 19.71
C MET A 1 45.64 4.06 20.39
N PRO A 2 45.08 5.27 20.34
CA PRO A 2 43.72 5.47 20.83
C PRO A 2 42.80 4.51 20.06
N GLN A 3 41.92 3.80 20.76
CA GLN A 3 40.87 3.02 20.11
C GLN A 3 40.09 3.98 19.21
N GLY A 4 40.01 3.66 17.91
CA GLY A 4 39.19 4.43 17.00
C GLY A 4 37.73 4.40 17.45
N VAL A 5 37.01 5.50 17.23
CA VAL A 5 35.56 5.52 17.39
C VAL A 5 34.95 4.92 16.11
N GLU A 6 34.11 3.90 16.26
CA GLU A 6 33.41 3.27 15.17
C GLU A 6 31.91 3.58 15.25
N LEU A 7 31.31 3.93 14.11
CA LEU A 7 29.86 3.94 13.96
C LEU A 7 29.48 2.75 13.10
N SER A 8 28.64 1.88 13.64
CA SER A 8 28.15 0.72 12.93
C SER A 8 26.63 0.72 12.88
N MET A 9 26.13 0.30 11.71
CA MET A 9 24.71 0.19 11.40
C MET A 9 24.20 -1.25 11.51
N SER A 10 25.05 -2.17 12.00
CA SER A 10 24.67 -3.57 12.14
C SER A 10 23.55 -3.72 13.18
N PRO A 11 22.44 -4.39 12.82
CA PRO A 11 21.36 -4.66 13.77
C PRO A 11 21.76 -5.74 14.81
N TRP A 12 22.91 -6.39 14.64
CA TRP A 12 23.36 -7.52 15.46
C TRP A 12 24.41 -7.14 16.52
N GLN A 13 24.67 -5.86 16.72
CA GLN A 13 25.63 -5.41 17.73
C GLN A 13 25.02 -5.38 19.13
N GLN A 14 25.83 -5.71 20.15
CA GLN A 14 25.41 -5.69 21.55
C GLN A 14 25.01 -4.29 22.03
N ASP A 15 25.72 -3.24 21.58
CA ASP A 15 25.49 -1.84 21.97
C ASP A 15 24.76 -1.04 20.88
N HIS A 16 23.81 -1.68 20.18
CA HIS A 16 23.08 -1.05 19.09
C HIS A 16 22.41 0.26 19.53
N GLN A 17 22.80 1.37 18.89
CA GLN A 17 22.19 2.69 19.10
C GLN A 17 21.17 2.96 18.00
N TRP A 18 19.91 3.08 18.40
CA TRP A 18 18.80 3.36 17.48
C TRP A 18 19.00 4.69 16.77
N ARG A 19 18.68 4.71 15.48
CA ARG A 19 18.58 5.90 14.63
C ARG A 19 17.75 5.57 13.40
N ASP A 20 17.14 6.59 12.81
CA ASP A 20 16.28 6.43 11.63
C ASP A 20 16.88 7.02 10.34
N HIS A 21 17.78 7.99 10.47
CA HIS A 21 18.43 8.63 9.32
C HIS A 21 19.43 7.71 8.59
N TRP A 22 19.87 6.63 9.25
CA TRP A 22 20.64 5.55 8.64
C TRP A 22 20.00 4.22 9.03
N LEU A 23 19.70 3.40 8.03
CA LEU A 23 19.06 2.10 8.19
C LEU A 23 19.81 1.03 7.37
N PRO A 24 19.76 -0.24 7.78
CA PRO A 24 20.28 -1.33 6.96
C PRO A 24 19.49 -1.45 5.64
N CYS A 25 20.17 -1.89 4.59
CA CYS A 25 19.58 -2.09 3.26
C CYS A 25 19.32 -3.58 3.00
N VAL A 26 18.21 -3.88 2.31
CA VAL A 26 17.90 -5.22 1.80
C VAL A 26 18.01 -5.21 0.28
N GLN A 27 18.96 -5.97 -0.25
CA GLN A 27 19.16 -6.19 -1.69
C GLN A 27 18.48 -7.49 -2.11
N ILE A 28 17.76 -7.45 -3.24
CA ILE A 28 17.08 -8.62 -3.81
C ILE A 28 17.95 -9.13 -4.97
N LEU A 29 18.26 -10.42 -4.95
CA LEU A 29 18.96 -11.09 -6.04
C LEU A 29 18.03 -11.18 -7.26
N SER A 30 18.57 -10.94 -8.46
CA SER A 30 17.81 -11.01 -9.71
C SER A 30 17.19 -12.38 -9.95
N ASP A 31 17.91 -13.44 -9.54
CA ASP A 31 17.47 -14.82 -9.69
C ASP A 31 17.49 -15.53 -8.33
N PRO A 32 16.46 -16.33 -8.01
CA PRO A 32 16.45 -17.15 -6.82
C PRO A 32 17.55 -18.21 -6.92
N ILE A 33 18.33 -18.34 -5.85
CA ILE A 33 19.35 -19.39 -5.72
C ILE A 33 19.02 -20.30 -4.56
N ASN A 34 19.20 -21.60 -4.78
CA ASN A 34 19.17 -22.60 -3.71
C ASN A 34 20.62 -22.93 -3.35
N ILE A 35 20.95 -22.84 -2.06
CA ILE A 35 22.31 -23.09 -1.57
C ILE A 35 22.29 -24.20 -0.53
N ASN A 36 23.25 -25.11 -0.61
CA ASN A 36 23.41 -26.18 0.37
C ASN A 36 24.45 -25.82 1.43
N LYS A 37 24.35 -26.43 2.60
CA LYS A 37 25.36 -26.25 3.65
C LYS A 37 26.74 -26.68 3.14
N GLY A 38 27.70 -25.77 3.20
CA GLY A 38 29.07 -25.99 2.74
C GLY A 38 29.29 -25.67 1.26
N GLU A 39 28.24 -25.30 0.52
CA GLU A 39 28.36 -24.76 -0.82
C GLU A 39 28.93 -23.35 -0.78
N VAL A 40 29.81 -23.03 -1.73
CA VAL A 40 30.41 -21.70 -1.89
C VAL A 40 29.64 -20.98 -2.98
N VAL A 41 29.12 -19.79 -2.65
CA VAL A 41 28.45 -18.91 -3.60
C VAL A 41 29.15 -17.57 -3.65
N ASN A 42 29.50 -17.14 -4.85
CA ASN A 42 30.14 -15.86 -5.10
C ASN A 42 29.06 -14.83 -5.45
N ILE A 43 28.85 -13.88 -4.53
CA ILE A 43 27.98 -12.72 -4.72
C ILE A 43 28.89 -11.50 -4.81
N GLN A 44 28.83 -10.82 -5.96
CA GLN A 44 29.53 -9.57 -6.19
C GLN A 44 28.60 -8.41 -5.84
N LEU A 45 29.09 -7.46 -5.03
CA LEU A 45 28.43 -6.18 -4.79
C LEU A 45 29.06 -5.17 -5.75
N VAL A 46 28.25 -4.63 -6.65
CA VAL A 46 28.65 -3.64 -7.66
C VAL A 46 28.04 -2.30 -7.30
N ASN A 47 28.75 -1.22 -7.59
CA ASN A 47 28.26 0.13 -7.35
C ASN A 47 28.64 1.08 -8.49
N ASP A 48 27.83 2.11 -8.65
CA ASP A 48 28.22 3.36 -9.29
C ASP A 48 28.38 4.47 -8.23
N GLU A 49 28.28 5.74 -8.64
CA GLU A 49 28.39 6.88 -7.72
C GLU A 49 27.27 6.93 -6.65
N PHE A 50 26.09 6.36 -6.94
CA PHE A 50 24.89 6.53 -6.10
C PHE A 50 24.15 5.22 -5.76
N THR A 51 24.41 4.14 -6.51
CA THR A 51 23.61 2.91 -6.47
C THR A 51 24.47 1.71 -6.13
N LEU A 52 23.89 0.76 -5.39
CA LEU A 52 24.47 -0.54 -5.06
C LEU A 52 23.53 -1.64 -5.58
N TRP A 53 24.09 -2.67 -6.22
CA TRP A 53 23.35 -3.85 -6.65
C TRP A 53 24.23 -5.11 -6.59
N THR A 54 23.57 -6.27 -6.58
CA THR A 54 24.25 -7.57 -6.43
C THR A 54 24.22 -8.36 -7.73
N VAL A 55 25.33 -9.03 -8.06
CA VAL A 55 25.47 -9.93 -9.21
C VAL A 55 25.97 -11.29 -8.71
N ILE A 56 25.40 -12.37 -9.24
CA ILE A 56 25.83 -13.74 -8.94
C ILE A 56 26.74 -14.20 -10.07
N GLU A 57 27.98 -14.56 -9.76
CA GLU A 57 29.06 -14.75 -10.75
C GLU A 57 28.78 -15.85 -11.79
N ASN A 58 27.97 -16.86 -11.45
CA ASN A 58 27.60 -17.95 -12.36
C ASN A 58 26.43 -17.62 -13.31
N ASN A 59 25.94 -16.37 -13.31
CA ASN A 59 24.82 -15.97 -14.14
C ASN A 59 25.31 -15.40 -15.48
N ILE A 60 25.33 -16.25 -16.51
CA ILE A 60 25.90 -16.01 -17.84
C ILE A 60 25.19 -14.85 -18.59
N ASN A 61 24.01 -14.44 -18.13
CA ASN A 61 23.17 -13.42 -18.79
C ASN A 61 23.32 -12.00 -18.21
N PHE A 62 24.18 -11.77 -17.22
CA PHE A 62 24.28 -10.47 -16.55
C PHE A 62 25.50 -9.66 -17.01
N SER A 63 25.26 -8.49 -17.60
CA SER A 63 26.33 -7.50 -17.82
C SER A 63 26.60 -6.79 -16.49
N PRO A 64 27.83 -6.83 -15.96
CA PRO A 64 28.17 -6.15 -14.70
C PRO A 64 28.15 -4.62 -14.81
N HIS A 65 27.96 -4.07 -16.00
CA HIS A 65 28.11 -2.64 -16.29
C HIS A 65 26.83 -1.81 -16.14
N SER A 66 25.70 -2.42 -15.79
CA SER A 66 24.44 -1.69 -15.56
C SER A 66 23.59 -2.34 -14.48
N PRO A 67 22.90 -1.56 -13.62
CA PRO A 67 21.98 -2.11 -12.62
C PRO A 67 20.81 -2.85 -13.29
N PRO A 68 20.26 -3.92 -12.65
CA PRO A 68 19.03 -4.55 -13.11
C PRO A 68 17.89 -3.54 -13.16
N LEU A 69 17.20 -3.48 -14.30
CA LEU A 69 15.96 -2.72 -14.43
C LEU A 69 14.76 -3.67 -14.44
N CYS A 70 13.65 -3.23 -13.87
CA CYS A 70 12.40 -3.97 -13.90
C CYS A 70 11.87 -4.06 -15.33
N SER A 71 11.72 -5.27 -15.86
CA SER A 71 11.12 -5.53 -17.17
C SER A 71 9.67 -6.04 -17.10
N CYS A 72 9.18 -6.42 -15.90
CA CYS A 72 7.86 -7.02 -15.73
C CYS A 72 6.72 -6.03 -15.42
N GLY A 73 7.00 -4.74 -15.26
CA GLY A 73 6.01 -3.70 -14.89
C GLY A 73 5.54 -3.73 -13.43
N VAL A 74 5.54 -4.88 -12.77
CA VAL A 74 5.06 -5.06 -11.38
C VAL A 74 5.81 -4.19 -10.37
N HIS A 75 7.15 -4.18 -10.40
CA HIS A 75 7.96 -3.42 -9.43
C HIS A 75 7.95 -1.91 -9.66
N MET A 76 7.52 -1.46 -10.85
CA MET A 76 7.26 -0.06 -11.14
C MET A 76 5.86 0.38 -10.71
N SER A 77 4.91 -0.55 -10.71
CA SER A 77 3.50 -0.27 -10.42
C SER A 77 3.17 -0.32 -8.93
N PHE A 78 3.82 -1.22 -8.18
CA PHE A 78 3.48 -1.50 -6.78
C PHE A 78 4.66 -1.29 -5.83
N SER A 79 4.39 -0.60 -4.73
CA SER A 79 5.35 -0.46 -3.63
C SER A 79 5.65 -1.83 -2.98
N ARG A 80 6.78 -1.93 -2.26
CA ARG A 80 7.13 -3.15 -1.50
C ARG A 80 6.03 -3.54 -0.51
N GLY A 81 5.39 -2.56 0.12
CA GLY A 81 4.23 -2.77 0.99
C GLY A 81 3.04 -3.39 0.25
N ARG A 82 2.70 -2.87 -0.94
CA ARG A 82 1.63 -3.43 -1.77
C ARG A 82 1.98 -4.84 -2.27
N LEU A 83 3.23 -5.08 -2.68
CA LEU A 83 3.70 -6.42 -3.07
C LEU A 83 3.59 -7.42 -1.92
N ARG A 84 3.92 -7.01 -0.68
CA ARG A 84 3.70 -7.84 0.51
C ARG A 84 2.22 -8.16 0.69
N MET A 85 1.33 -7.16 0.57
CA MET A 85 -0.11 -7.34 0.76
C MET A 85 -0.73 -8.31 -0.24
N ILE A 86 -0.41 -8.19 -1.54
CA ILE A 86 -0.97 -9.08 -2.57
C ILE A 86 -0.45 -10.52 -2.46
N ASN A 87 0.74 -10.71 -1.87
CA ASN A 87 1.33 -12.02 -1.61
C ASN A 87 0.97 -12.58 -0.22
N ASP A 88 0.17 -11.88 0.58
CA ASP A 88 -0.28 -12.36 1.88
C ASP A 88 -1.36 -13.44 1.70
N LYS A 89 -0.94 -14.69 1.87
CA LYS A 89 -1.80 -15.87 1.68
C LYS A 89 -3.01 -15.86 2.62
N GLU A 90 -2.80 -15.53 3.90
CA GLU A 90 -3.88 -15.55 4.89
C GLU A 90 -4.92 -14.47 4.57
N ARG A 91 -4.47 -13.27 4.20
CA ARG A 91 -5.34 -12.21 3.72
C ARG A 91 -6.17 -12.65 2.51
N ASN A 92 -5.51 -13.23 1.51
CA ASN A 92 -6.17 -13.64 0.27
C ASN A 92 -7.18 -14.77 0.50
N GLU A 93 -6.88 -15.72 1.38
CA GLU A 93 -7.80 -16.79 1.78
C GLU A 93 -9.05 -16.22 2.47
N ARG A 94 -8.88 -15.28 3.42
CA ARG A 94 -10.00 -14.62 4.10
C ARG A 94 -10.87 -13.80 3.13
N ILE A 95 -10.26 -13.08 2.21
CA ILE A 95 -10.98 -12.35 1.16
C ILE A 95 -11.77 -13.34 0.31
N ASN A 96 -11.12 -14.37 -0.22
CA ASN A 96 -11.80 -15.35 -1.07
C ASN A 96 -12.94 -16.06 -0.33
N GLN A 97 -12.78 -16.38 0.96
CA GLN A 97 -13.85 -16.94 1.78
C GLN A 97 -15.06 -15.99 1.88
N SER A 98 -14.82 -14.69 2.07
CA SER A 98 -15.92 -13.69 2.15
C SER A 98 -16.69 -13.52 0.83
N LEU A 99 -16.05 -13.79 -0.32
CA LEU A 99 -16.69 -13.74 -1.63
C LEU A 99 -17.69 -14.87 -1.85
N GLY A 100 -17.51 -16.03 -1.21
CA GLY A 100 -18.33 -17.21 -1.42
C GLY A 100 -19.82 -16.97 -1.17
N GLU A 101 -20.16 -16.31 -0.06
CA GLU A 101 -21.55 -15.95 0.28
C GLU A 101 -22.02 -14.72 -0.51
N LEU A 102 -21.15 -13.73 -0.70
CA LEU A 102 -21.45 -12.48 -1.39
C LEU A 102 -21.89 -12.68 -2.84
N LEU A 103 -21.26 -13.64 -3.54
CA LEU A 103 -21.45 -13.86 -4.98
C LEU A 103 -22.58 -14.85 -5.32
N VAL A 104 -23.28 -15.38 -4.31
CA VAL A 104 -24.43 -16.30 -4.53
C VAL A 104 -25.55 -15.56 -5.24
N GLY A 105 -25.94 -16.05 -6.42
CA GLY A 105 -27.02 -15.46 -7.21
C GLY A 105 -26.69 -14.12 -7.86
N LYS A 106 -25.42 -13.68 -7.81
CA LYS A 106 -24.94 -12.44 -8.45
C LYS A 106 -24.24 -12.76 -9.77
N SER A 107 -24.49 -11.97 -10.80
CA SER A 107 -23.99 -12.21 -12.16
C SER A 107 -22.93 -11.20 -12.58
N THR A 108 -23.10 -9.93 -12.23
CA THR A 108 -22.21 -8.84 -12.66
C THR A 108 -21.49 -8.22 -11.48
N VAL A 109 -20.15 -8.25 -11.51
CA VAL A 109 -19.28 -7.68 -10.47
C VAL A 109 -18.47 -6.53 -11.06
N LEU A 110 -18.42 -5.40 -10.34
CA LEU A 110 -17.49 -4.32 -10.62
C LEU A 110 -16.45 -4.24 -9.49
N CYS A 111 -15.18 -4.46 -9.83
CA CYS A 111 -14.04 -4.33 -8.94
C CYS A 111 -13.40 -2.95 -9.12
N VAL A 112 -13.24 -2.21 -8.03
CA VAL A 112 -12.60 -0.89 -7.99
C VAL A 112 -11.36 -0.95 -7.11
N GLY A 113 -10.21 -0.56 -7.66
CA GLY A 113 -8.96 -0.39 -6.92
C GLY A 113 -7.76 -0.87 -7.74
N ASP A 114 -6.68 -0.08 -7.71
CA ASP A 114 -5.53 -0.31 -8.57
C ASP A 114 -4.77 -1.58 -8.16
N GLY A 115 -4.42 -2.40 -9.14
CA GLY A 115 -3.62 -3.60 -8.91
C GLY A 115 -4.29 -4.61 -7.98
N SER A 116 -5.61 -4.72 -8.05
CA SER A 116 -6.41 -5.60 -7.18
C SER A 116 -6.52 -7.01 -7.76
N PHE A 117 -6.42 -8.04 -6.91
CA PHE A 117 -6.62 -9.44 -7.31
C PHE A 117 -8.07 -9.91 -7.14
N LEU A 118 -8.95 -9.06 -6.61
CA LEU A 118 -10.39 -9.31 -6.51
C LEU A 118 -11.05 -9.80 -7.82
N PRO A 119 -10.79 -9.21 -9.01
CA PRO A 119 -11.38 -9.72 -10.25
C PRO A 119 -10.96 -11.16 -10.55
N LEU A 120 -9.72 -11.54 -10.25
CA LEU A 120 -9.23 -12.92 -10.42
C LEU A 120 -9.92 -13.88 -9.45
N PHE A 121 -10.15 -13.46 -8.20
CA PHE A 121 -10.89 -14.27 -7.23
C PHE A 121 -12.35 -14.47 -7.67
N CYS A 122 -13.02 -13.40 -8.10
CA CYS A 122 -14.40 -13.45 -8.59
C CYS A 122 -14.56 -14.38 -9.79
N ALA A 123 -13.57 -14.45 -10.68
CA ALA A 123 -13.63 -15.29 -11.88
C ALA A 123 -13.65 -16.80 -11.58
N ASN A 124 -13.30 -17.22 -10.35
CA ASN A 124 -13.43 -18.61 -9.94
C ASN A 124 -14.89 -19.03 -9.63
N TYR A 125 -15.82 -18.07 -9.57
CA TYR A 125 -17.21 -18.33 -9.19
C TYR A 125 -18.12 -18.43 -10.43
N LYS A 126 -18.70 -19.61 -10.65
CA LYS A 126 -19.54 -19.91 -11.83
C LYS A 126 -20.81 -19.04 -11.95
N SER A 127 -21.31 -18.49 -10.85
CA SER A 127 -22.46 -17.59 -10.84
C SER A 127 -22.14 -16.26 -11.54
N VAL A 128 -20.90 -15.80 -11.39
CA VAL A 128 -20.42 -14.55 -11.98
C VAL A 128 -20.21 -14.76 -13.48
N LYS A 129 -20.92 -13.98 -14.28
CA LYS A 129 -20.86 -14.03 -15.75
C LYS A 129 -20.02 -12.90 -16.32
N LYS A 130 -19.99 -11.75 -15.65
CA LYS A 130 -19.28 -10.58 -16.11
C LYS A 130 -18.56 -9.91 -14.96
N ILE A 131 -17.26 -9.71 -15.12
CA ILE A 131 -16.41 -9.00 -14.17
C ILE A 131 -15.84 -7.79 -14.88
N PHE A 132 -16.06 -6.62 -14.31
CA PHE A 132 -15.40 -5.39 -14.72
C PHE A 132 -14.36 -5.05 -13.67
N SER A 133 -13.13 -4.75 -14.09
CA SER A 133 -12.07 -4.28 -13.19
C SER A 133 -11.62 -2.91 -13.65
N VAL A 134 -11.57 -1.96 -12.73
CA VAL A 134 -11.24 -0.57 -13.05
C VAL A 134 -9.88 -0.23 -12.47
N GLU A 135 -9.00 0.25 -13.34
CA GLU A 135 -7.66 0.71 -13.00
C GLU A 135 -7.57 2.20 -13.31
N SER A 136 -7.28 3.02 -12.30
CA SER A 136 -7.15 4.47 -12.43
C SER A 136 -5.74 4.91 -12.85
N ASN A 137 -4.76 4.01 -12.72
CA ASN A 137 -3.37 4.24 -13.08
C ASN A 137 -2.94 3.41 -14.29
N HIS A 138 -2.23 4.03 -15.24
CA HIS A 138 -1.79 3.36 -16.47
C HIS A 138 -0.79 2.20 -16.22
N HIS A 139 0.11 2.34 -15.25
CA HIS A 139 1.09 1.30 -14.94
C HIS A 139 0.41 0.09 -14.29
N SER A 140 -0.52 0.34 -13.36
CA SER A 140 -1.30 -0.74 -12.76
C SER A 140 -2.23 -1.41 -13.78
N PHE A 141 -2.86 -0.64 -14.69
CA PHE A 141 -3.61 -1.18 -15.82
C PHE A 141 -2.77 -2.14 -16.66
N SER A 142 -1.61 -1.69 -17.16
CA SER A 142 -0.76 -2.53 -18.01
C SER A 142 -0.28 -3.79 -17.28
N THR A 143 0.03 -3.67 -15.99
CA THR A 143 0.42 -4.81 -15.15
C THR A 143 -0.73 -5.81 -14.98
N MET A 144 -1.93 -5.32 -14.68
CA MET A 144 -3.11 -6.17 -14.49
C MET A 144 -3.58 -6.81 -15.79
N GLU A 145 -3.47 -6.12 -16.92
CA GLU A 145 -3.73 -6.68 -18.25
C GLU A 145 -2.84 -7.90 -18.52
N GLN A 146 -1.55 -7.79 -18.24
CA GLN A 146 -0.61 -8.91 -18.37
C GLN A 146 -0.98 -10.07 -17.43
N ILE A 147 -1.27 -9.79 -16.15
CA ILE A 147 -1.65 -10.81 -15.18
C ILE A 147 -2.93 -11.54 -15.62
N ILE A 148 -3.95 -10.80 -16.06
CA ILE A 148 -5.24 -11.35 -16.51
C ILE A 148 -5.04 -12.18 -17.78
N SER A 149 -4.27 -11.70 -18.76
CA SER A 149 -4.02 -12.42 -20.02
C SER A 149 -3.24 -13.73 -19.82
N CYS A 150 -2.39 -13.82 -18.80
CA CYS A 150 -1.72 -15.06 -18.41
C CYS A 150 -2.63 -16.02 -17.61
N SER A 151 -3.79 -15.56 -17.15
CA SER A 151 -4.74 -16.40 -16.42
C SER A 151 -5.67 -17.14 -17.38
N SER A 152 -6.12 -18.35 -17.02
CA SER A 152 -7.17 -19.07 -17.75
C SER A 152 -8.57 -18.46 -17.59
N LEU A 153 -8.66 -17.28 -16.97
CA LEU A 153 -9.90 -16.63 -16.51
C LEU A 153 -10.20 -15.33 -17.29
N SER A 154 -9.36 -15.01 -18.28
CA SER A 154 -9.36 -13.76 -19.06
C SER A 154 -10.70 -13.44 -19.72
N ASP A 155 -11.40 -14.45 -20.27
CA ASP A 155 -12.65 -14.25 -21.02
C ASP A 155 -13.78 -13.63 -20.17
N SER A 156 -13.72 -13.79 -18.85
CA SER A 156 -14.75 -13.29 -17.92
C SER A 156 -14.48 -11.88 -17.40
N ILE A 157 -13.25 -11.38 -17.54
CA ILE A 157 -12.79 -10.13 -16.95
C ILE A 157 -12.60 -9.08 -18.04
N SER A 158 -13.26 -7.94 -17.89
CA SER A 158 -13.08 -6.75 -18.72
C SER A 158 -12.37 -5.67 -17.91
N LEU A 159 -11.12 -5.41 -18.28
CA LEU A 159 -10.32 -4.35 -17.68
C LEU A 159 -10.70 -3.01 -18.31
N LEU A 160 -10.93 -2.01 -17.47
CA LEU A 160 -11.35 -0.67 -17.85
C LEU A 160 -10.26 0.34 -17.45
N SER A 161 -9.77 1.09 -18.44
CA SER A 161 -8.84 2.21 -18.24
C SER A 161 -9.63 3.52 -18.21
N VAL A 162 -10.33 3.78 -17.11
CA VAL A 162 -11.17 4.98 -16.94
C VAL A 162 -11.10 5.44 -15.49
N ASP A 163 -11.33 6.73 -15.23
CA ASP A 163 -11.55 7.18 -13.85
C ASP A 163 -12.78 6.45 -13.30
N PRO A 164 -12.71 5.83 -12.11
CA PRO A 164 -13.83 5.09 -11.56
C PRO A 164 -15.11 5.93 -11.35
N ASN A 165 -15.02 7.26 -11.22
CA ASN A 165 -16.18 8.15 -11.11
C ASN A 165 -16.85 8.43 -12.47
N ASP A 166 -16.14 8.21 -13.57
CA ASP A 166 -16.61 8.51 -14.93
C ASP A 166 -17.13 7.27 -15.67
N ILE A 167 -17.36 6.18 -14.94
CA ILE A 167 -17.95 4.96 -15.49
C ILE A 167 -19.39 5.25 -15.92
N THR A 168 -19.73 4.77 -17.11
CA THR A 168 -21.03 4.98 -17.74
C THR A 168 -21.63 3.63 -18.14
N PRO A 169 -22.94 3.56 -18.47
CA PRO A 169 -23.56 2.32 -18.94
C PRO A 169 -22.86 1.71 -20.18
N THR A 170 -22.22 2.53 -21.03
CA THR A 170 -21.49 2.03 -22.20
C THR A 170 -20.24 1.25 -21.82
N HIS A 171 -19.51 1.68 -20.78
CA HIS A 171 -18.37 0.94 -20.26
C HIS A 171 -18.78 -0.43 -19.70
N LEU A 172 -19.98 -0.52 -19.14
CA LEU A 172 -20.56 -1.75 -18.59
C LEU A 172 -21.35 -2.57 -19.62
N ILE A 173 -21.34 -2.18 -20.90
CA ILE A 173 -22.07 -2.87 -21.98
C ILE A 173 -23.56 -3.03 -21.60
N GLY A 174 -24.14 -2.00 -20.98
CA GLY A 174 -25.53 -1.97 -20.52
C GLY A 174 -25.87 -2.85 -19.31
N HIS A 175 -24.90 -3.51 -18.67
CA HIS A 175 -25.15 -4.31 -17.47
C HIS A 175 -25.32 -3.42 -16.24
N SER A 176 -26.27 -3.77 -15.37
CA SER A 176 -26.32 -3.26 -13.99
C SER A 176 -25.29 -3.96 -13.10
N ILE A 177 -24.85 -3.27 -12.06
CA ILE A 177 -23.87 -3.81 -11.10
C ILE A 177 -24.62 -4.58 -10.00
N ASP A 178 -24.39 -5.89 -9.89
CA ASP A 178 -24.97 -6.72 -8.82
C ASP A 178 -24.11 -6.69 -7.56
N VAL A 179 -22.79 -6.51 -7.74
CA VAL A 179 -21.82 -6.40 -6.65
C VAL A 179 -20.78 -5.34 -6.99
N LEU A 180 -20.66 -4.33 -6.13
CA LEU A 180 -19.55 -3.37 -6.14
C LEU A 180 -18.52 -3.79 -5.10
N LEU A 181 -17.31 -4.12 -5.54
CA LEU A 181 -16.28 -4.75 -4.74
C LEU A 181 -14.98 -3.94 -4.75
N ALA A 182 -14.34 -3.75 -3.59
CA ALA A 182 -13.06 -3.08 -3.46
C ALA A 182 -12.22 -3.60 -2.29
N GLU A 183 -10.89 -3.51 -2.40
CA GLU A 183 -9.96 -3.59 -1.26
C GLU A 183 -9.68 -2.22 -0.63
N PRO A 184 -10.50 -1.22 -0.97
CA PRO A 184 -10.08 0.06 -1.58
C PRO A 184 -8.60 0.44 -1.46
N PHE A 185 -7.83 0.23 -2.53
CA PHE A 185 -6.44 0.68 -2.67
C PHE A 185 -6.28 1.45 -3.98
N PHE A 186 -5.57 2.57 -3.95
CA PHE A 186 -5.22 3.38 -5.12
C PHE A 186 -3.75 3.78 -5.01
N VAL A 187 -3.02 3.76 -6.12
CA VAL A 187 -1.55 3.99 -6.14
C VAL A 187 -1.18 5.39 -5.62
N SER A 188 -2.09 6.36 -5.74
CA SER A 188 -1.92 7.74 -5.28
C SER A 188 -2.12 7.95 -3.77
N MET A 189 -2.53 6.92 -3.02
CA MET A 189 -2.78 7.04 -1.59
C MET A 189 -1.47 7.21 -0.81
N THR A 190 -1.42 8.26 0.02
CA THR A 190 -0.33 8.49 0.99
C THR A 190 -0.78 8.29 2.43
N LEU A 191 -2.07 8.50 2.74
CA LEU A 191 -2.63 8.32 4.07
C LEU A 191 -3.75 7.27 4.05
N PRO A 192 -3.97 6.53 5.16
CA PRO A 192 -4.94 5.43 5.18
C PRO A 192 -6.37 5.84 4.77
N TRP A 193 -6.83 7.02 5.17
CA TRP A 193 -8.17 7.53 4.83
C TRP A 193 -8.29 8.02 3.39
N HIS A 194 -7.22 8.10 2.60
CA HIS A 194 -7.37 8.34 1.16
C HIS A 194 -8.09 7.18 0.45
N SER A 195 -8.12 5.98 1.07
CA SER A 195 -8.97 4.86 0.61
C SER A 195 -10.47 5.21 0.60
N LEU A 196 -10.91 6.21 1.38
CA LEU A 196 -12.29 6.70 1.38
C LEU A 196 -12.68 7.32 0.03
N TYR A 197 -11.73 7.56 -0.89
CA TYR A 197 -12.02 7.84 -2.29
C TYR A 197 -13.00 6.82 -2.89
N PHE A 198 -12.94 5.55 -2.48
CA PHE A 198 -13.93 4.54 -2.88
C PHE A 198 -15.38 4.94 -2.57
N TRP A 199 -15.63 5.68 -1.49
CA TRP A 199 -16.99 6.13 -1.16
C TRP A 199 -17.52 7.15 -2.18
N TYR A 200 -16.65 8.00 -2.70
CA TYR A 200 -16.97 8.92 -3.80
C TYR A 200 -17.25 8.15 -5.09
N VAL A 201 -16.42 7.15 -5.41
CA VAL A 201 -16.65 6.26 -6.55
C VAL A 201 -17.99 5.52 -6.44
N ARG A 202 -18.27 4.90 -5.28
CA ARG A 202 -19.56 4.27 -4.99
C ARG A 202 -20.74 5.24 -5.13
N THR A 203 -20.53 6.51 -4.80
CA THR A 203 -21.56 7.55 -4.92
C THR A 203 -21.80 7.92 -6.39
N ALA A 204 -20.75 8.06 -7.19
CA ALA A 204 -20.86 8.30 -8.62
C ALA A 204 -21.53 7.14 -9.37
N LEU A 205 -21.27 5.90 -8.93
CA LEU A 205 -21.82 4.68 -9.50
C LEU A 205 -23.26 4.38 -9.08
N ASP A 206 -23.85 5.13 -8.13
CA ASP A 206 -25.19 4.88 -7.60
C ASP A 206 -26.27 4.62 -8.69
N PRO A 207 -26.32 5.39 -9.80
CA PRO A 207 -27.30 5.15 -10.88
C PRO A 207 -27.09 3.85 -11.67
N LEU A 208 -25.92 3.21 -11.54
CA LEU A 208 -25.55 1.98 -12.25
C LEU A 208 -25.70 0.73 -11.38
N LEU A 209 -25.97 0.90 -10.08
CA LEU A 209 -26.19 -0.20 -9.15
C LEU A 209 -27.56 -0.84 -9.40
N SER A 210 -27.62 -2.17 -9.36
CA SER A 210 -28.90 -2.89 -9.29
C SER A 210 -29.62 -2.62 -7.96
N THR A 211 -30.93 -2.85 -7.92
CA THR A 211 -31.76 -2.63 -6.72
C THR A 211 -31.25 -3.39 -5.48
N ASP A 212 -30.73 -4.60 -5.67
CA ASP A 212 -30.19 -5.46 -4.60
C ASP A 212 -28.66 -5.54 -4.66
N CYS A 213 -28.01 -4.46 -5.12
CA CYS A 213 -26.56 -4.42 -5.25
C CYS A 213 -25.88 -4.64 -3.90
N ALA A 214 -24.96 -5.60 -3.85
CA ALA A 214 -24.13 -5.80 -2.67
C ALA A 214 -22.87 -4.92 -2.76
N ILE A 215 -22.61 -4.13 -1.73
CA ILE A 215 -21.44 -3.23 -1.67
C ILE A 215 -20.46 -3.79 -0.65
N THR A 216 -19.22 -4.05 -1.07
CA THR A 216 -18.16 -4.58 -0.20
C THR A 216 -16.84 -3.85 -0.46
N PRO A 217 -16.21 -3.22 0.56
CA PRO A 217 -16.68 -3.13 1.94
C PRO A 217 -17.98 -2.32 2.04
N GLY A 218 -18.88 -2.74 2.95
CA GLY A 218 -20.14 -2.01 3.20
C GLY A 218 -19.94 -0.79 4.13
N SER A 219 -18.83 -0.73 4.85
CA SER A 219 -18.48 0.39 5.74
C SER A 219 -16.98 0.45 5.97
N ALA A 220 -16.52 1.60 6.49
CA ALA A 220 -15.17 1.78 6.99
C ALA A 220 -15.20 2.51 8.35
N HIS A 221 -14.17 2.32 9.15
CA HIS A 221 -14.00 2.99 10.44
C HIS A 221 -12.60 3.56 10.53
N LEU A 222 -12.49 4.86 10.83
CA LEU A 222 -11.21 5.43 11.24
C LEU A 222 -11.00 5.13 12.72
N MET A 223 -9.91 4.44 13.02
CA MET A 223 -9.56 4.03 14.38
C MET A 223 -8.37 4.85 14.89
N GLY A 224 -8.31 5.07 16.20
CA GLY A 224 -7.23 5.78 16.87
C GLY A 224 -6.80 5.06 18.14
N ILE A 225 -5.51 5.16 18.46
CA ILE A 225 -4.94 4.65 19.71
C ILE A 225 -3.78 5.56 20.14
N ALA A 226 -3.72 5.92 21.41
CA ALA A 226 -2.57 6.60 21.97
C ALA A 226 -1.47 5.57 22.27
N VAL A 227 -0.25 5.84 21.83
CA VAL A 227 0.90 4.94 22.00
C VAL A 227 2.11 5.68 22.52
N LYS A 228 2.96 4.98 23.27
CA LYS A 228 4.31 5.41 23.60
C LYS A 228 5.28 4.67 22.69
N PHE A 229 5.88 5.37 21.74
CA PHE A 229 6.99 4.83 20.95
C PHE A 229 8.27 4.78 21.78
N GLU A 230 9.07 3.73 21.58
CA GLU A 230 10.40 3.66 22.20
C GLU A 230 11.31 4.78 21.69
N ASN A 231 11.35 4.97 20.37
CA ASN A 231 12.30 5.92 19.76
C ASN A 231 11.71 6.80 18.64
N LEU A 232 10.61 6.41 17.98
CA LEU A 232 10.08 7.17 16.83
C LEU A 232 9.75 8.63 17.17
N HIS A 233 9.35 8.91 18.42
CA HIS A 233 9.08 10.27 18.90
C HIS A 233 10.32 11.19 18.85
N LEU A 234 11.54 10.63 18.85
CA LEU A 234 12.78 11.38 18.76
C LEU A 234 12.95 12.10 17.42
N LEU A 235 12.27 11.67 16.36
CA LEU A 235 12.29 12.36 15.05
C LEU A 235 11.61 13.73 15.08
N LYS A 236 10.77 13.99 16.07
CA LYS A 236 10.00 15.22 16.22
C LYS A 236 10.33 15.98 17.50
N HIS A 237 11.22 15.44 18.33
CA HIS A 237 11.61 16.07 19.57
C HIS A 237 12.55 17.25 19.28
N SER A 238 12.32 18.40 19.93
CA SER A 238 13.24 19.53 19.84
C SER A 238 14.63 19.13 20.33
N LEU A 239 15.66 19.60 19.63
CA LEU A 239 17.05 19.26 19.92
C LEU A 239 17.54 19.96 21.20
N GLY A 240 17.15 21.22 21.41
CA GLY A 240 17.50 22.00 22.59
C GLY A 240 19.01 22.23 22.72
N LYS A 241 19.69 21.40 23.53
CA LYS A 241 21.14 21.45 23.76
C LYS A 241 21.77 20.10 23.42
N VAL A 242 22.74 20.10 22.49
CA VAL A 242 23.45 18.89 22.02
C VAL A 242 24.95 19.13 22.13
N GLU A 243 25.68 18.24 22.81
CA GLU A 243 27.14 18.32 23.00
C GLU A 243 27.64 19.72 23.41
N GLU A 244 26.95 20.36 24.36
CA GLU A 244 27.21 21.73 24.83
C GLU A 244 26.82 22.89 23.90
N PHE A 245 26.24 22.62 22.73
CA PHE A 245 25.75 23.64 21.80
C PHE A 245 24.23 23.80 21.87
N TYR A 246 23.76 25.04 21.95
CA TYR A 246 22.32 25.34 21.89
C TYR A 246 21.85 25.40 20.44
N LEU A 247 20.92 24.52 20.10
CA LEU A 247 20.29 24.39 18.77
C LEU A 247 18.86 24.92 18.75
N THR A 248 18.42 25.65 19.78
CA THR A 248 17.10 26.30 19.83
C THR A 248 16.77 27.14 18.57
N PRO A 249 17.69 27.90 17.96
CA PRO A 249 17.39 28.61 16.71
C PRO A 249 17.02 27.68 15.54
N TYR A 250 17.54 26.46 15.52
CA TYR A 250 17.14 25.44 14.54
C TYR A 250 15.74 24.90 14.88
N ASP A 251 15.48 24.59 16.15
CA ASP A 251 14.16 24.13 16.60
C ASP A 251 13.06 25.15 16.25
N ASP A 252 13.32 26.44 16.51
CA ASP A 252 12.42 27.54 16.17
C ASP A 252 12.16 27.61 14.66
N ALA A 253 13.22 27.52 13.84
CA ALA A 253 13.09 27.55 12.38
C ALA A 253 12.29 26.35 11.82
N VAL A 254 12.46 25.14 12.40
CA VAL A 254 11.66 23.97 12.03
C VAL A 254 10.19 24.20 12.39
N MET A 255 9.92 24.72 13.59
CA MET A 255 8.57 25.02 14.04
C MET A 255 7.87 26.08 13.18
N GLU A 256 8.58 27.15 12.80
CA GLU A 256 8.09 28.19 11.89
C GLU A 256 7.84 27.68 10.46
N SER A 257 8.56 26.63 10.03
CA SER A 257 8.38 26.05 8.69
C SER A 257 7.12 25.19 8.56
N ILE A 258 6.51 24.77 9.67
CA ILE A 258 5.30 23.96 9.66
C ILE A 258 4.11 24.85 9.28
N PRO A 259 3.39 24.55 8.19
CA PRO A 259 2.26 25.37 7.74
C PRO A 259 1.15 25.47 8.81
N ASP A 260 0.89 26.68 9.29
CA ASP A 260 0.02 27.04 10.43
C ASP A 260 -1.49 26.83 10.21
N ILE A 261 -1.91 25.98 9.25
CA ILE A 261 -3.33 25.89 8.85
C ILE A 261 -4.22 25.21 9.92
N ASN A 262 -3.66 24.45 10.87
CA ASN A 262 -4.47 23.70 11.84
C ASN A 262 -3.98 23.68 13.31
N LYS A 263 -2.91 24.41 13.67
CA LYS A 263 -2.27 24.31 15.01
C LYS A 263 -1.95 22.86 15.45
N SER A 264 -1.73 21.96 14.49
CA SER A 264 -1.34 20.57 14.72
C SER A 264 -0.43 20.11 13.60
N LEU A 265 0.60 19.33 13.93
CA LEU A 265 1.42 18.64 12.94
C LEU A 265 0.52 17.82 12.00
N PRO A 266 0.73 17.88 10.68
CA PRO A 266 0.01 17.00 9.77
C PRO A 266 0.32 15.54 10.14
N PRO A 267 -0.63 14.62 9.94
CA PRO A 267 -0.35 13.19 10.11
C PRO A 267 0.67 12.73 9.07
N GLU A 268 1.58 11.87 9.51
CA GLU A 268 2.64 11.29 8.69
C GLU A 268 2.46 9.77 8.60
N ASP A 269 2.86 9.20 7.47
CA ASP A 269 2.81 7.78 7.21
C ASP A 269 4.12 7.09 7.64
N TYR A 270 4.00 6.08 8.49
CA TYR A 270 5.12 5.26 8.93
C TYR A 270 4.76 3.78 8.84
N SER A 271 5.74 2.95 8.50
CA SER A 271 5.67 1.49 8.66
C SER A 271 5.78 1.13 10.14
N LEU A 272 4.71 1.31 10.92
CA LEU A 272 4.73 1.17 12.39
C LEU A 272 5.20 -0.21 12.90
N TRP A 273 5.19 -1.25 12.06
CA TRP A 273 5.75 -2.56 12.39
C TRP A 273 7.28 -2.54 12.60
N GLU A 274 7.96 -1.51 12.09
CA GLU A 274 9.42 -1.28 12.24
C GLU A 274 9.76 -0.51 13.53
N TYR A 275 8.76 0.05 14.21
CA TYR A 275 8.94 0.95 15.37
C TYR A 275 8.22 0.41 16.61
N PRO A 276 8.95 -0.20 17.55
CA PRO A 276 8.38 -0.69 18.80
C PRO A 276 7.62 0.40 19.56
N SER A 277 6.43 0.03 20.05
CA SER A 277 5.56 0.91 20.81
C SER A 277 4.64 0.15 21.76
N TYR A 278 4.13 0.86 22.75
CA TYR A 278 3.21 0.32 23.75
C TYR A 278 1.91 1.13 23.77
N PRO A 279 0.74 0.49 23.84
CA PRO A 279 -0.53 1.19 23.93
C PRO A 279 -0.66 1.89 25.28
N LEU A 280 -1.03 3.18 25.25
CA LEU A 280 -1.38 3.99 26.42
C LEU A 280 -2.89 4.13 26.61
N SER A 281 -3.67 3.82 25.57
CA SER A 281 -5.12 3.80 25.60
C SER A 281 -5.66 2.52 24.97
N GLY A 282 -6.97 2.28 25.14
CA GLY A 282 -7.70 1.39 24.25
C GLY A 282 -7.81 1.97 22.83
N VAL A 283 -8.10 1.09 21.87
CA VAL A 283 -8.46 1.49 20.50
C VAL A 283 -9.85 2.15 20.52
N GLN A 284 -9.98 3.31 19.88
CA GLN A 284 -11.23 4.05 19.77
C GLN A 284 -11.62 4.23 18.30
N THR A 285 -12.92 4.16 18.02
CA THR A 285 -13.45 4.57 16.72
C THR A 285 -13.60 6.08 16.69
N LEU A 286 -12.83 6.74 15.82
CA LEU A 286 -12.84 8.18 15.65
C LEU A 286 -13.94 8.62 14.67
N MET A 287 -14.11 7.88 13.57
CA MET A 287 -15.14 8.16 12.56
C MET A 287 -15.68 6.87 11.96
N LYS A 288 -16.93 6.91 11.50
CA LYS A 288 -17.60 5.80 10.81
C LYS A 288 -18.11 6.26 9.45
N PHE A 289 -17.97 5.40 8.45
CA PHE A 289 -18.36 5.66 7.07
C PHE A 289 -19.23 4.50 6.60
N ASP A 290 -20.45 4.81 6.16
CA ASP A 290 -21.39 3.80 5.65
C ASP A 290 -21.39 3.86 4.12
N PHE A 291 -20.74 2.89 3.49
CA PHE A 291 -20.65 2.80 2.03
C PHE A 291 -21.91 2.20 1.41
N THR A 292 -22.87 1.73 2.20
CA THR A 292 -24.17 1.31 1.66
C THR A 292 -25.00 2.49 1.17
N SER A 293 -24.70 3.70 1.66
CA SER A 293 -25.33 4.95 1.24
C SER A 293 -24.34 5.87 0.49
N PRO A 294 -24.83 6.79 -0.35
CA PRO A 294 -24.00 7.84 -0.94
C PRO A 294 -23.31 8.71 0.12
N VAL A 295 -22.22 9.38 -0.26
CA VAL A 295 -21.55 10.38 0.57
C VAL A 295 -22.57 11.46 0.98
N PRO A 296 -22.72 11.76 2.28
CA PRO A 296 -23.61 12.81 2.76
C PRO A 296 -23.29 14.17 2.12
N LYS A 297 -24.33 14.93 1.76
CA LYS A 297 -24.17 16.30 1.24
C LYS A 297 -23.97 17.32 2.36
N ASP A 298 -24.37 16.96 3.58
CA ASP A 298 -24.26 17.84 4.74
C ASP A 298 -22.81 17.88 5.23
N THR A 299 -22.26 19.08 5.35
CA THR A 299 -20.92 19.28 5.90
C THR A 299 -20.92 18.93 7.39
N ILE A 300 -19.94 18.13 7.83
CA ILE A 300 -19.69 17.92 9.25
C ILE A 300 -19.20 19.25 9.83
N LEU A 301 -20.07 19.96 10.55
CA LEU A 301 -19.69 21.12 11.34
C LEU A 301 -18.90 20.61 12.54
N ARG A 302 -17.65 21.10 12.72
CA ARG A 302 -16.95 20.93 14.00
C ARG A 302 -17.81 21.59 15.07
N GLU A 303 -18.37 20.80 15.98
CA GLU A 303 -18.84 21.36 17.25
C GLU A 303 -17.62 22.04 17.89
N LYS A 304 -17.74 23.35 18.18
CA LYS A 304 -16.72 24.06 18.94
C LYS A 304 -16.72 23.48 20.35
N GLY A 305 -15.79 22.57 20.60
CA GLY A 305 -15.37 22.18 21.95
C GLY A 305 -14.58 23.29 22.62
#